data_AF-A0A378Q0M3-F1
#
_entry.id   AF-A0A378Q0M3-F1
#
_cell.length_a   1.000
_cell.length_b   1.000
_cell.length_c   1.000
_cell.angle_alpha   90.00
_cell.angle_beta   90.00
_cell.angle_gamma   90.00
#
_symmetry.space_group_name_H-M   'P 1'
#
loop_
_entity.id
_entity.type
_entity.pdbx_description
1 polymer ?
#
loop_
_entity_poly.entity_id
_entity_poly.type
_entity_poly.pdbx_seq_one_letter_code
_entity_poly.pdbx_strand_id
1 'polypeptide(L)'
;MDIQILQLETTSPDGTELKSYVCLPKDASADKPAPAILVAPEWWGVVEFVQKVTERLARAGFAAVAMDVYGEGKLTTDASQANEWMEQMLANQDQLMARCQAILKDFCDVQGVDSKRLGGIGFCFGGKIVLDMAREGLPLQAVATFHGNLTPKQPAEKGKFAAKVLVAHGEADTMTTMDDVAKFKTEMDQANVEYTVDVYEGAKHGFSNPAADERAAQNDVDLGYDEAAANASWDAMIAFMQNNLANAQ
;
A
#
# COMPACT_ATOMS: atom_id res chain seq x y z
N MET A 1 0.03 22.88 -1.30
CA MET A 1 1.14 22.89 -0.34
C MET A 1 2.37 22.36 -1.04
N ASP A 2 3.52 23.00 -0.85
CA ASP A 2 4.80 22.49 -1.35
C ASP A 2 5.20 21.21 -0.58
N ILE A 3 5.96 20.34 -1.22
CA ILE A 3 6.46 19.07 -0.67
C ILE A 3 7.97 18.95 -0.90
N GLN A 4 8.62 18.10 -0.12
CA GLN A 4 9.99 17.64 -0.35
C GLN A 4 9.94 16.30 -1.05
N ILE A 5 10.79 16.09 -2.05
CA ILE A 5 10.90 14.82 -2.79
C ILE A 5 12.36 14.35 -2.68
N LEU A 6 12.56 13.09 -2.33
CA LEU A 6 13.88 12.45 -2.38
C LEU A 6 13.75 10.96 -2.76
N GLN A 7 14.87 10.38 -3.17
CA GLN A 7 15.02 8.93 -3.33
C GLN A 7 15.60 8.36 -2.03
N LEU A 8 15.00 7.26 -1.55
CA LEU A 8 15.53 6.46 -0.45
C LEU A 8 16.21 5.22 -1.05
N GLU A 9 17.51 5.10 -0.82
CA GLU A 9 18.30 3.93 -1.19
C GLU A 9 18.42 3.00 0.02
N THR A 10 17.88 1.79 -0.11
CA THR A 10 17.92 0.75 0.91
C THR A 10 18.58 -0.48 0.32
N THR A 11 19.46 -1.14 1.08
CA THR A 11 20.01 -2.45 0.69
C THR A 11 19.21 -3.54 1.40
N SER A 12 18.53 -4.41 0.65
CA SER A 12 17.83 -5.55 1.24
C SER A 12 18.80 -6.60 1.79
N PRO A 13 18.33 -7.53 2.65
CA PRO A 13 19.20 -8.54 3.26
C PRO A 13 19.91 -9.47 2.25
N ASP A 14 19.39 -9.62 1.04
CA ASP A 14 20.00 -10.38 -0.05
C ASP A 14 20.98 -9.55 -0.92
N GLY A 15 21.21 -8.29 -0.58
CA GLY A 15 22.10 -7.37 -1.29
C GLY A 15 21.46 -6.61 -2.45
N THR A 16 20.16 -6.76 -2.71
CA THR A 16 19.45 -5.98 -3.75
C THR A 16 19.34 -4.51 -3.32
N GLU A 17 19.64 -3.59 -4.22
CA GLU A 17 19.39 -2.16 -4.02
C GLU A 17 17.90 -1.86 -4.25
N LEU A 18 17.23 -1.21 -3.31
CA LEU A 18 15.83 -0.79 -3.39
C LEU A 18 15.78 0.74 -3.51
N LYS A 19 15.13 1.25 -4.56
CA LYS A 19 15.08 2.68 -4.90
C LYS A 19 13.68 3.24 -4.67
N SER A 20 13.36 3.51 -3.42
CA SER A 20 12.03 3.96 -3.02
C SER A 20 11.85 5.47 -3.22
N TYR A 21 10.64 5.89 -3.59
CA TYR A 21 10.32 7.30 -3.85
C TYR A 21 9.63 7.92 -2.63
N VAL A 22 10.25 8.93 -2.02
CA VAL A 22 9.81 9.52 -0.76
C VAL A 22 9.31 10.95 -0.98
N CYS A 23 8.17 11.27 -0.37
CA CYS A 23 7.67 12.64 -0.26
C CYS A 23 7.40 13.00 1.20
N LEU A 24 7.76 14.22 1.59
CA LEU A 24 7.44 14.77 2.91
C LEU A 24 6.71 16.12 2.80
N PRO A 25 5.90 16.50 3.80
CA PRO A 25 5.46 17.87 3.95
C PRO A 25 6.67 18.83 3.99
N LYS A 26 6.55 20.02 3.40
CA LYS A 26 7.66 20.99 3.35
C LYS A 26 8.19 21.39 4.72
N ASP A 27 7.34 21.38 5.73
CA ASP A 27 7.66 21.77 7.11
C ASP A 27 7.99 20.59 8.02
N ALA A 28 8.04 19.36 7.49
CA ALA A 28 8.48 18.19 8.23
C ALA A 28 9.97 18.29 8.58
N SER A 29 10.29 18.10 9.86
CA SER A 29 11.66 18.19 10.40
C SER A 29 11.82 17.30 11.63
N ALA A 30 13.02 17.21 12.20
CA ALA A 30 13.24 16.45 13.43
C ALA A 30 12.39 16.96 14.61
N ASP A 31 12.17 18.27 14.70
CA ASP A 31 11.36 18.90 15.76
C ASP A 31 9.85 18.87 15.46
N LYS A 32 9.49 18.60 14.20
CA LYS A 32 8.10 18.52 13.74
C LYS A 32 7.94 17.33 12.78
N PRO A 33 8.07 16.09 13.28
CA PRO A 33 7.96 14.91 12.43
C PRO A 33 6.50 14.66 12.01
N ALA A 34 6.33 14.21 10.77
CA ALA A 34 5.03 13.90 10.19
C ALA A 34 4.70 12.41 10.37
N PRO A 35 3.42 12.03 10.64
CA PRO A 35 3.01 10.64 10.61
C PRO A 35 3.32 10.03 9.23
N ALA A 36 3.75 8.78 9.20
CA ALA A 36 4.34 8.16 8.02
C ALA A 36 3.43 7.09 7.40
N ILE A 37 3.38 7.04 6.08
CA ILE A 37 2.60 6.06 5.32
C ILE A 37 3.50 5.35 4.31
N LEU A 38 3.56 4.02 4.39
CA LEU A 38 4.15 3.20 3.34
C LEU A 38 3.13 2.99 2.22
N VAL A 39 3.55 3.17 0.98
CA VAL A 39 2.72 3.00 -0.22
C VAL A 39 3.25 1.79 -0.99
N ALA A 40 2.55 0.67 -0.88
CA ALA A 40 2.85 -0.52 -1.66
C ALA A 40 2.24 -0.39 -3.06
N PRO A 41 3.04 -0.51 -4.13
CA PRO A 41 2.59 -0.26 -5.49
C PRO A 41 1.64 -1.35 -5.99
N GLU A 42 0.99 -1.08 -7.11
CA GLU A 42 0.47 -2.14 -7.97
C GLU A 42 1.62 -3.02 -8.49
N TRP A 43 1.29 -4.11 -9.19
CA TRP A 43 2.28 -4.97 -9.89
C TRP A 43 3.17 -4.25 -10.93
N TRP A 44 2.85 -3.00 -11.29
CA TRP A 44 3.61 -2.18 -12.23
C TRP A 44 4.92 -1.63 -11.64
N GLY A 45 5.11 -1.68 -10.32
CA GLY A 45 6.19 -0.99 -9.61
C GLY A 45 5.89 0.48 -9.34
N VAL A 46 6.91 1.28 -9.03
CA VAL A 46 6.78 2.70 -8.64
C VAL A 46 6.58 3.61 -9.87
N VAL A 47 5.50 3.35 -10.61
CA VAL A 47 5.07 4.16 -11.76
C VAL A 47 4.49 5.51 -11.34
N GLU A 48 4.23 6.39 -12.32
CA GLU A 48 3.73 7.75 -12.08
C GLU A 48 2.47 7.80 -11.19
N PHE A 49 1.54 6.84 -11.33
CA PHE A 49 0.37 6.76 -10.46
C PHE A 49 0.76 6.66 -8.97
N VAL A 50 1.68 5.75 -8.64
CA VAL A 50 2.15 5.53 -7.27
C VAL A 50 2.91 6.76 -6.76
N GLN A 51 3.73 7.39 -7.61
CA GLN A 51 4.43 8.63 -7.24
C GLN A 51 3.45 9.76 -6.92
N LYS A 52 2.40 9.95 -7.74
CA LYS A 52 1.34 10.94 -7.49
C LYS A 52 0.57 10.67 -6.20
N VAL A 53 0.32 9.40 -5.86
CA VAL A 53 -0.27 9.02 -4.57
C VAL A 53 0.64 9.46 -3.42
N THR A 54 1.94 9.16 -3.50
CA THR A 54 2.93 9.57 -2.48
C THR A 54 2.99 11.09 -2.32
N GLU A 55 2.96 11.84 -3.42
CA GLU A 55 2.88 13.30 -3.38
C GLU A 55 1.57 13.79 -2.73
N ARG A 56 0.44 13.17 -3.05
CA ARG A 56 -0.88 13.55 -2.51
C ARG A 56 -0.95 13.33 -1.00
N LEU A 57 -0.34 12.26 -0.49
CA LEU A 57 -0.19 12.01 0.95
C LEU A 57 0.69 13.07 1.62
N ALA A 58 1.81 13.44 1.01
CA ALA A 58 2.66 14.53 1.51
C ALA A 58 1.96 15.88 1.57
N ARG A 59 1.13 16.18 0.56
CA ARG A 59 0.27 17.38 0.56
C ARG A 59 -0.85 17.31 1.60
N ALA A 60 -1.24 16.11 2.03
CA ALA A 60 -2.21 15.89 3.10
C ALA A 60 -1.58 15.86 4.51
N GLY A 61 -0.26 16.05 4.63
CA GLY A 61 0.44 16.16 5.91
C GLY A 61 1.15 14.89 6.40
N PHE A 62 1.25 13.86 5.55
CA PHE A 62 1.93 12.60 5.90
C PHE A 62 3.31 12.54 5.25
N ALA A 63 4.34 12.05 5.95
CA ALA A 63 5.51 11.54 5.23
C ALA A 63 5.10 10.26 4.49
N ALA A 64 5.52 10.07 3.24
CA ALA A 64 5.12 8.91 2.45
C ALA A 64 6.30 8.30 1.68
N VAL A 65 6.33 6.98 1.59
CA VAL A 65 7.33 6.22 0.81
C VAL A 65 6.63 5.25 -0.14
N ALA A 66 6.82 5.42 -1.44
CA ALA A 66 6.48 4.39 -2.42
C ALA A 66 7.57 3.33 -2.46
N MET A 67 7.20 2.11 -2.10
CA MET A 67 8.14 1.02 -1.87
C MET A 67 8.55 0.37 -3.20
N ASP A 68 9.86 0.36 -3.47
CA ASP A 68 10.43 -0.45 -4.55
C ASP A 68 10.55 -1.91 -4.10
N VAL A 69 9.45 -2.64 -4.19
CA VAL A 69 9.37 -4.04 -3.72
C VAL A 69 10.09 -5.04 -4.64
N TYR A 70 10.26 -4.69 -5.92
CA TYR A 70 10.97 -5.51 -6.90
C TYR A 70 12.49 -5.28 -6.88
N GLY A 71 12.92 -4.11 -6.42
CA GLY A 71 14.32 -3.71 -6.37
C GLY A 71 14.81 -3.15 -7.70
N GLU A 72 15.96 -2.49 -7.63
CA GLU A 72 16.70 -1.87 -8.74
C GLU A 72 15.90 -0.77 -9.46
N GLY A 73 14.82 -0.26 -8.86
CA GLY A 73 13.91 0.70 -9.47
C GLY A 73 13.05 0.10 -10.59
N LYS A 74 12.80 -1.22 -10.56
CA LYS A 74 12.02 -1.90 -11.58
C LYS A 74 10.58 -1.39 -11.63
N LEU A 75 10.17 -0.98 -12.83
CA LEU A 75 8.80 -0.64 -13.17
C LEU A 75 8.52 -1.07 -14.61
N THR A 76 7.26 -1.34 -14.92
CA THR A 76 6.84 -1.76 -16.25
C THR A 76 5.41 -1.31 -16.55
N THR A 77 5.05 -1.41 -17.81
CA THR A 77 3.70 -1.18 -18.33
C THR A 77 3.18 -2.38 -19.13
N ASP A 78 4.01 -3.41 -19.25
CA ASP A 78 3.72 -4.69 -19.89
C ASP A 78 3.26 -5.70 -18.81
N ALA A 79 2.05 -6.24 -18.99
CA ALA A 79 1.42 -7.12 -18.00
C ALA A 79 2.13 -8.46 -17.87
N SER A 80 2.74 -8.99 -18.94
CA SER A 80 3.51 -10.24 -18.85
C SER A 80 4.72 -10.06 -17.94
N GLN A 81 5.44 -8.95 -18.10
CA GLN A 81 6.59 -8.64 -17.25
C GLN A 81 6.17 -8.35 -15.80
N ALA A 82 5.08 -7.60 -15.61
CA ALA A 82 4.54 -7.32 -14.28
C ALA A 82 4.13 -8.62 -13.55
N ASN A 83 3.45 -9.52 -14.26
CA ASN A 83 3.06 -10.82 -13.74
C ASN A 83 4.27 -11.67 -13.36
N GLU A 84 5.29 -11.74 -14.21
CA GLU A 84 6.53 -12.46 -13.93
C GLU A 84 7.19 -11.98 -12.63
N TRP A 85 7.36 -10.66 -12.47
CA TRP A 85 7.97 -10.10 -11.26
C TRP A 85 7.11 -10.30 -10.02
N MET A 86 5.79 -10.13 -10.14
CA MET A 86 4.85 -10.40 -9.06
C MET A 86 4.93 -11.87 -8.63
N GLU A 87 4.89 -12.82 -9.56
CA GLU A 87 4.98 -14.26 -9.28
C GLU A 87 6.31 -14.62 -8.61
N GLN A 88 7.43 -14.04 -9.04
CA GLN A 88 8.72 -14.22 -8.37
C GLN A 88 8.68 -13.80 -6.89
N MET A 89 8.06 -12.65 -6.59
CA MET A 89 7.91 -12.18 -5.21
C MET A 89 6.89 -13.01 -4.40
N LEU A 90 5.83 -13.51 -5.04
CA LEU A 90 4.85 -14.39 -4.40
C LEU A 90 5.38 -15.81 -4.15
N ALA A 91 6.34 -16.27 -4.96
CA ALA A 91 7.06 -17.52 -4.73
C ALA A 91 8.03 -17.42 -3.54
N ASN A 92 8.54 -16.21 -3.26
CA ASN A 92 9.43 -15.93 -2.12
C ASN A 92 8.91 -14.79 -1.24
N GLN A 93 7.78 -15.02 -0.59
CA GLN A 93 7.13 -14.00 0.24
C GLN A 93 7.96 -13.60 1.48
N ASP A 94 8.92 -14.41 1.92
CA ASP A 94 9.86 -14.02 2.97
C ASP A 94 10.84 -12.95 2.47
N GLN A 95 11.36 -13.10 1.24
CA GLN A 95 12.19 -12.06 0.61
C GLN A 95 11.40 -10.76 0.40
N LEU A 96 10.15 -10.86 -0.07
CA LEU A 96 9.27 -9.69 -0.24
C LEU A 96 9.09 -8.94 1.08
N MET A 97 8.77 -9.66 2.17
CA MET A 97 8.59 -9.04 3.49
C MET A 97 9.90 -8.49 4.07
N ALA A 98 11.03 -9.17 3.85
CA ALA A 98 12.34 -8.68 4.25
C ALA A 98 12.70 -7.35 3.55
N ARG A 99 12.33 -7.18 2.28
CA ARG A 99 12.48 -5.91 1.56
C ARG A 99 11.59 -4.81 2.15
N CYS A 100 10.32 -5.12 2.42
CA CYS A 100 9.40 -4.16 3.05
C CYS A 100 9.88 -3.72 4.43
N GLN A 101 10.39 -4.65 5.25
CA GLN A 101 10.98 -4.37 6.56
C GLN A 101 12.23 -3.48 6.46
N ALA A 102 13.11 -3.74 5.48
CA ALA A 102 14.28 -2.91 5.23
C ALA A 102 13.90 -1.47 4.84
N ILE A 103 12.95 -1.32 3.90
CA ILE A 103 12.45 0.00 3.49
C ILE A 103 11.80 0.72 4.68
N LEU A 104 10.95 0.04 5.46
CA LEU A 104 10.33 0.62 6.65
C LEU A 104 11.39 1.15 7.62
N LYS A 105 12.42 0.34 7.92
CA LYS A 105 13.48 0.71 8.84
C LYS A 105 14.22 1.97 8.38
N ASP A 106 14.67 2.00 7.12
CA ASP A 106 15.43 3.14 6.62
C ASP A 106 14.55 4.37 6.42
N PHE A 107 13.27 4.20 6.07
CA PHE A 107 12.32 5.30 6.01
C PHE A 107 12.08 5.94 7.39
N CYS A 108 12.02 5.14 8.46
CA CYS A 108 11.96 5.63 9.84
C CYS A 108 13.20 6.44 10.27
N ASP A 109 14.33 6.26 9.58
CA ASP A 109 15.58 7.02 9.84
C ASP A 109 15.63 8.35 9.05
N VAL A 110 14.69 8.61 8.13
CA VAL A 110 14.61 9.86 7.36
C VAL A 110 14.16 11.01 8.27
N GLN A 111 14.92 12.11 8.26
CA GLN A 111 14.57 13.31 9.02
C GLN A 111 13.19 13.85 8.61
N GLY A 112 12.32 14.08 9.60
CA GLY A 112 10.95 14.53 9.38
C GLY A 112 9.90 13.41 9.36
N VAL A 113 10.32 12.15 9.46
CA VAL A 113 9.43 10.99 9.62
C VAL A 113 9.19 10.71 11.11
N ASP A 114 7.92 10.50 11.48
CA ASP A 114 7.54 10.03 12.81
C ASP A 114 7.46 8.49 12.82
N SER A 115 8.54 7.85 13.29
CA SER A 115 8.64 6.39 13.38
C SER A 115 7.69 5.73 14.37
N LYS A 116 6.94 6.52 15.17
CA LYS A 116 5.93 6.00 16.09
C LYS A 116 4.54 5.95 15.49
N ARG A 117 4.26 6.75 14.47
CA ARG A 117 2.93 6.88 13.84
C ARG A 117 3.00 6.43 12.39
N LEU A 118 2.93 5.11 12.21
CA LEU A 118 3.10 4.44 10.94
C LEU A 118 1.79 3.84 10.44
N GLY A 119 1.47 4.04 9.16
CA GLY A 119 0.42 3.36 8.44
C GLY A 119 0.89 2.80 7.11
N GLY A 120 0.05 2.02 6.44
CA GLY A 120 0.34 1.47 5.11
C GLY A 120 -0.87 1.57 4.20
N ILE A 121 -0.66 1.91 2.94
CA ILE A 121 -1.66 1.77 1.88
C ILE A 121 -1.13 0.90 0.75
N GLY A 122 -2.02 0.17 0.09
CA GLY A 122 -1.63 -0.71 -1.00
C GLY A 122 -2.71 -0.86 -2.07
N PHE A 123 -2.27 -1.03 -3.32
CA PHE A 123 -3.12 -1.14 -4.49
C PHE A 123 -2.90 -2.49 -5.16
N CYS A 124 -3.95 -3.27 -5.47
CA CYS A 124 -3.79 -4.59 -6.13
C CYS A 124 -2.84 -5.50 -5.32
N PHE A 125 -1.68 -5.87 -5.90
CA PHE A 125 -0.58 -6.59 -5.25
C PHE A 125 -0.09 -5.88 -3.99
N GLY A 126 -0.02 -4.55 -4.01
CA GLY A 126 0.33 -3.73 -2.85
C GLY A 126 -0.64 -3.89 -1.68
N GLY A 127 -1.93 -4.16 -1.95
CA GLY A 127 -2.92 -4.42 -0.92
C GLY A 127 -2.57 -5.68 -0.10
N LYS A 128 -2.11 -6.73 -0.78
CA LYS A 128 -1.58 -7.93 -0.11
C LYS A 128 -0.34 -7.61 0.71
N ILE A 129 0.60 -6.84 0.15
CA ILE A 129 1.84 -6.45 0.82
C ILE A 129 1.56 -5.78 2.17
N VAL A 130 0.71 -4.74 2.21
CA VAL A 130 0.45 -4.02 3.46
C VAL A 130 -0.36 -4.83 4.48
N LEU A 131 -1.26 -5.70 4.03
CA LEU A 131 -1.95 -6.63 4.92
C LEU A 131 -1.00 -7.67 5.50
N ASP A 132 -0.08 -8.21 4.69
CA ASP A 132 0.90 -9.19 5.16
C ASP A 132 1.94 -8.56 6.09
N MET A 133 2.34 -7.31 5.86
CA MET A 133 3.15 -6.55 6.82
C MET A 133 2.45 -6.47 8.19
N ALA A 134 1.15 -6.17 8.22
CA ALA A 134 0.39 -6.13 9.46
C ALA A 134 0.19 -7.52 10.09
N ARG A 135 -0.04 -8.57 9.29
CA ARG A 135 -0.10 -9.98 9.76
C ARG A 135 1.22 -10.45 10.36
N GLU A 136 2.34 -9.96 9.83
CA GLU A 136 3.68 -10.24 10.39
C GLU A 136 3.99 -9.42 11.65
N GLY A 137 3.11 -8.50 12.04
CA GLY A 137 3.26 -7.71 13.26
C GLY A 137 4.23 -6.54 13.12
N LEU A 138 4.44 -6.05 11.89
CA LEU A 138 5.13 -4.77 11.71
C LEU A 138 4.35 -3.66 12.45
N PRO A 139 5.04 -2.62 12.94
CA PRO A 139 4.46 -1.61 13.84
C PRO A 139 3.56 -0.59 13.12
N LEU A 140 2.62 -1.07 12.30
CA LEU A 140 1.61 -0.26 11.62
C LEU A 140 0.38 -0.12 12.53
N GLN A 141 -0.13 1.11 12.65
CA GLN A 141 -1.36 1.41 13.39
C GLN A 141 -2.60 1.35 12.50
N ALA A 142 -2.43 1.56 11.19
CA ALA A 142 -3.52 1.62 10.22
C ALA A 142 -3.08 1.09 8.86
N VAL A 143 -3.89 0.24 8.23
CA VAL A 143 -3.68 -0.27 6.88
C VAL A 143 -4.92 -0.02 6.02
N ALA A 144 -4.74 0.49 4.80
CA ALA A 144 -5.81 0.60 3.83
C ALA A 144 -5.48 -0.10 2.51
N THR A 145 -6.43 -0.81 1.92
CA THR A 145 -6.26 -1.45 0.60
C THR A 145 -7.23 -0.87 -0.42
N PHE A 146 -6.78 -0.79 -1.68
CA PHE A 146 -7.59 -0.42 -2.83
C PHE A 146 -7.55 -1.58 -3.82
N HIS A 147 -8.72 -2.17 -4.12
CA HIS A 147 -8.85 -3.34 -5.01
C HIS A 147 -7.71 -4.34 -4.76
N GLY A 148 -7.46 -4.63 -3.49
CA GLY A 148 -6.26 -5.35 -3.04
C GLY A 148 -6.49 -6.85 -2.99
N ASN A 149 -5.46 -7.64 -3.27
CA ASN A 149 -5.50 -9.07 -2.99
C ASN A 149 -5.55 -9.29 -1.47
N LEU A 150 -6.63 -9.90 -0.98
CA LEU A 150 -6.89 -10.07 0.45
C LEU A 150 -6.34 -11.40 1.01
N THR A 151 -5.87 -12.30 0.14
CA THR A 151 -5.43 -13.64 0.54
C THR A 151 -4.15 -13.59 1.38
N PRO A 152 -4.19 -14.12 2.62
CA PRO A 152 -3.04 -14.10 3.52
C PRO A 152 -1.89 -14.96 3.01
N LYS A 153 -0.65 -14.49 3.23
CA LYS A 153 0.52 -15.40 3.30
C LYS A 153 0.37 -16.38 4.47
N GLN A 154 0.06 -15.82 5.63
CA GLN A 154 -0.28 -16.51 6.86
C GLN A 154 -1.47 -15.78 7.49
N PRO A 155 -2.50 -16.49 8.00
CA PRO A 155 -3.64 -15.83 8.63
C PRO A 155 -3.23 -14.91 9.77
N ALA A 156 -3.99 -13.84 9.97
CA ALA A 156 -3.82 -12.94 11.10
C ALA A 156 -3.89 -13.71 12.43
N GLU A 157 -2.93 -13.43 13.32
CA GLU A 157 -2.86 -14.01 14.65
C GLU A 157 -3.31 -12.98 15.69
N LYS A 158 -4.17 -13.40 16.61
CA LYS A 158 -4.66 -12.54 17.69
C LYS A 158 -3.50 -12.01 18.53
N GLY A 159 -3.45 -10.69 18.69
CA GLY A 159 -2.40 -10.01 19.46
C GLY A 159 -1.11 -9.76 18.68
N LYS A 160 -0.98 -10.25 17.44
CA LYS A 160 0.13 -9.93 16.54
C LYS A 160 -0.21 -8.82 15.56
N PHE A 161 -1.45 -8.81 15.05
CA PHE A 161 -1.95 -7.79 14.14
C PHE A 161 -2.46 -6.57 14.92
N ALA A 162 -1.66 -5.49 14.97
CA ALA A 162 -1.99 -4.28 15.73
C ALA A 162 -2.76 -3.23 14.91
N ALA A 163 -2.62 -3.22 13.59
CA ALA A 163 -3.26 -2.23 12.73
C ALA A 163 -4.78 -2.35 12.71
N LYS A 164 -5.48 -1.22 12.60
CA LYS A 164 -6.85 -1.20 12.08
C LYS A 164 -6.84 -1.31 10.56
N VAL A 165 -7.90 -1.84 9.96
CA VAL A 165 -7.94 -2.06 8.51
C VAL A 165 -9.12 -1.34 7.83
N LEU A 166 -8.85 -0.69 6.70
CA LEU A 166 -9.85 -0.25 5.74
C LEU A 166 -9.65 -1.00 4.43
N VAL A 167 -10.69 -1.63 3.90
CA VAL A 167 -10.67 -2.27 2.58
C VAL A 167 -11.61 -1.50 1.65
N ALA A 168 -11.06 -0.88 0.61
CA ALA A 168 -11.82 -0.29 -0.48
C ALA A 168 -11.88 -1.28 -1.66
N HIS A 169 -13.03 -1.92 -1.86
CA HIS A 169 -13.21 -3.03 -2.79
C HIS A 169 -14.20 -2.68 -3.91
N GLY A 170 -13.88 -3.03 -5.15
CA GLY A 170 -14.81 -2.88 -6.27
C GLY A 170 -15.75 -4.09 -6.34
N GLU A 171 -17.06 -3.88 -6.41
CA GLU A 171 -18.04 -4.96 -6.47
C GLU A 171 -17.90 -5.83 -7.72
N ALA A 172 -17.48 -5.23 -8.85
CA ALA A 172 -17.29 -5.90 -10.13
C ALA A 172 -15.85 -6.41 -10.32
N ASP A 173 -15.05 -6.48 -9.26
CA ASP A 173 -13.70 -7.04 -9.29
C ASP A 173 -13.74 -8.55 -9.55
N THR A 174 -13.16 -8.98 -10.67
CA THR A 174 -13.08 -10.38 -11.08
C THR A 174 -11.81 -11.09 -10.59
N MET A 175 -10.81 -10.33 -10.13
CA MET A 175 -9.52 -10.83 -9.66
C MET A 175 -9.51 -11.09 -8.15
N THR A 176 -10.17 -10.22 -7.39
CA THR A 176 -10.48 -10.42 -5.97
C THR A 176 -11.98 -10.47 -5.83
N THR A 177 -12.54 -11.58 -5.38
CA THR A 177 -13.99 -11.78 -5.38
C THR A 177 -14.63 -11.37 -4.06
N MET A 178 -15.96 -11.21 -4.05
CA MET A 178 -16.72 -11.04 -2.81
C MET A 178 -16.61 -12.25 -1.86
N ASP A 179 -16.31 -13.44 -2.36
CA ASP A 179 -15.98 -14.60 -1.52
C ASP A 179 -14.64 -14.40 -0.79
N ASP A 180 -13.67 -13.76 -1.43
CA ASP A 180 -12.39 -13.42 -0.80
C ASP A 180 -12.56 -12.32 0.25
N VAL A 181 -13.44 -11.36 -0.01
CA VAL A 181 -13.88 -10.38 1.01
C VAL A 181 -14.53 -11.11 2.21
N ALA A 182 -15.41 -12.09 1.98
CA ALA A 182 -16.04 -12.84 3.07
C ALA A 182 -15.02 -13.64 3.90
N LYS A 183 -14.04 -14.26 3.24
CA LYS A 183 -12.92 -14.96 3.92
C LYS A 183 -12.06 -13.99 4.72
N PHE A 184 -11.74 -12.82 4.17
CA PHE A 184 -11.01 -11.77 4.87
C PHE A 184 -11.75 -11.33 6.14
N LYS A 185 -13.05 -11.05 6.06
CA LYS A 185 -13.86 -10.69 7.24
C LYS A 185 -13.80 -11.76 8.33
N THR A 186 -13.95 -13.02 7.93
CA THR A 186 -13.84 -14.17 8.84
C THR A 186 -12.47 -14.24 9.51
N GLU A 187 -11.39 -14.02 8.76
CA GLU A 187 -10.02 -13.99 9.29
C GLU A 187 -9.85 -12.88 10.33
N MET A 188 -10.28 -11.64 10.01
CA MET A 188 -10.14 -10.50 10.91
C MET A 188 -10.97 -10.66 12.19
N ASP A 189 -12.20 -11.20 12.08
CA ASP A 189 -13.06 -11.50 13.23
C ASP A 189 -12.39 -12.52 14.17
N GLN A 190 -11.78 -13.58 13.62
CA GLN A 190 -11.07 -14.60 14.39
C GLN A 190 -9.83 -14.05 15.09
N ALA A 191 -9.11 -13.15 14.44
CA ALA A 191 -7.93 -12.48 15.00
C ALA A 191 -8.29 -11.32 15.95
N ASN A 192 -9.57 -10.94 16.03
CA ASN A 192 -10.06 -9.80 16.79
C ASN A 192 -9.42 -8.47 16.33
N VAL A 193 -9.29 -8.30 15.02
CA VAL A 193 -8.78 -7.11 14.34
C VAL A 193 -9.95 -6.18 14.01
N GLU A 194 -9.80 -4.88 14.28
CA GLU A 194 -10.79 -3.88 13.87
C GLU A 194 -10.66 -3.59 12.36
N TYR A 195 -11.74 -3.76 11.61
CA TYR A 195 -11.74 -3.48 10.17
C TYR A 195 -13.04 -2.82 9.68
N THR A 196 -12.96 -2.19 8.52
CA THR A 196 -14.10 -1.71 7.71
C THR A 196 -13.89 -2.17 6.27
N VAL A 197 -14.97 -2.57 5.60
CA VAL A 197 -14.95 -2.91 4.17
C VAL A 197 -15.98 -2.04 3.46
N ASP A 198 -15.49 -1.13 2.63
CA ASP A 198 -16.28 -0.30 1.74
C ASP A 198 -16.32 -0.99 0.37
N VAL A 199 -17.53 -1.30 -0.10
CA VAL A 199 -17.76 -1.93 -1.40
C VAL A 199 -18.34 -0.89 -2.34
N TYR A 200 -17.67 -0.68 -3.48
CA TYR A 200 -18.04 0.29 -4.50
C TYR A 200 -18.77 -0.42 -5.64
N GLU A 201 -20.08 -0.19 -5.74
CA GLU A 201 -20.97 -0.82 -6.74
C GLU A 201 -20.45 -0.57 -8.16
N GLY A 202 -20.39 -1.62 -8.99
CA GLY A 202 -19.94 -1.54 -10.38
C GLY A 202 -18.45 -1.29 -10.62
N ALA A 203 -17.67 -0.90 -9.61
CA ALA A 203 -16.24 -0.65 -9.75
C ALA A 203 -15.45 -1.96 -9.96
N LYS A 204 -14.49 -1.93 -10.88
CA LYS A 204 -13.63 -3.08 -11.24
C LYS A 204 -12.31 -3.11 -10.46
N HIS A 205 -11.49 -4.13 -10.70
CA HIS A 205 -10.09 -4.10 -10.29
C HIS A 205 -9.37 -2.89 -10.92
N GLY A 206 -8.51 -2.21 -10.15
CA GLY A 206 -7.80 -1.02 -10.63
C GLY A 206 -8.63 0.28 -10.62
N PHE A 207 -9.84 0.30 -10.04
CA PHE A 207 -10.75 1.45 -10.07
C PHE A 207 -10.15 2.78 -9.60
N SER A 208 -9.09 2.76 -8.79
CA SER A 208 -8.45 3.96 -8.28
C SER A 208 -7.41 4.58 -9.21
N ASN A 209 -6.95 3.84 -10.23
CA ASN A 209 -5.89 4.28 -11.14
C ASN A 209 -6.49 4.87 -12.43
N PRO A 210 -6.33 6.18 -12.71
CA PRO A 210 -6.85 6.81 -13.93
C PRO A 210 -6.32 6.23 -15.24
N ALA A 211 -5.19 5.50 -15.20
CA ALA A 211 -4.63 4.81 -16.36
C ALA A 211 -5.13 3.36 -16.51
N ALA A 212 -6.03 2.88 -15.65
CA ALA A 212 -6.48 1.47 -15.65
C ALA A 212 -7.10 1.06 -16.98
N ASP A 213 -7.98 1.88 -17.56
CA ASP A 213 -8.63 1.57 -18.85
C ASP A 213 -7.62 1.50 -20.00
N GLU A 214 -6.66 2.43 -20.02
CA GLU A 214 -5.58 2.43 -21.02
C GLU A 214 -4.71 1.17 -20.88
N ARG A 215 -4.35 0.81 -19.64
CA ARG A 215 -3.55 -0.39 -19.33
C ARG A 215 -4.29 -1.66 -19.70
N ALA A 216 -5.60 -1.72 -19.42
CA ALA A 216 -6.47 -2.83 -19.82
C ALA A 216 -6.43 -3.04 -21.34
N ALA A 217 -6.66 -1.97 -22.11
CA ALA A 217 -6.66 -2.05 -23.58
C ALA A 217 -5.30 -2.43 -24.17
N GLN A 218 -4.19 -1.99 -23.57
CA GLN A 218 -2.83 -2.30 -24.03
C GLN A 218 -2.41 -3.74 -23.73
N ASN A 219 -2.97 -4.35 -22.68
CA ASN A 219 -2.47 -5.62 -22.13
C ASN A 219 -3.49 -6.77 -22.15
N ASP A 220 -4.73 -6.51 -22.59
CA ASP A 220 -5.84 -7.49 -22.56
C ASP A 220 -6.12 -8.05 -21.15
N VAL A 221 -6.18 -7.14 -20.17
CA VAL A 221 -6.44 -7.44 -18.75
C VAL A 221 -7.71 -6.75 -18.26
N ASP A 222 -8.43 -7.37 -17.31
CA ASP A 222 -9.69 -6.83 -16.76
C ASP A 222 -9.46 -5.80 -15.65
N LEU A 223 -8.91 -4.65 -16.04
CA LEU A 223 -8.81 -3.46 -15.20
C LEU A 223 -9.84 -2.42 -15.66
N GLY A 224 -10.27 -1.54 -14.76
CA GLY A 224 -11.10 -0.40 -15.16
C GLY A 224 -11.08 0.72 -14.15
N TYR A 225 -11.08 1.98 -14.63
CA TYR A 225 -11.11 3.17 -13.79
C TYR A 225 -12.55 3.55 -13.43
N ASP A 226 -12.79 3.93 -12.16
CA ASP A 226 -14.05 4.52 -11.72
C ASP A 226 -13.75 5.76 -10.89
N GLU A 227 -14.01 6.94 -11.45
CA GLU A 227 -13.70 8.22 -10.82
C GLU A 227 -14.46 8.43 -9.50
N ALA A 228 -15.72 7.97 -9.42
CA ALA A 228 -16.54 8.14 -8.22
C ALA A 228 -16.02 7.26 -7.08
N ALA A 229 -15.74 6.00 -7.36
CA ALA A 229 -15.14 5.07 -6.41
C ALA A 229 -13.72 5.52 -6.01
N ALA A 230 -12.90 5.99 -6.96
CA ALA A 230 -11.55 6.49 -6.70
C ALA A 230 -11.56 7.69 -5.73
N ASN A 231 -12.47 8.65 -5.93
CA ASN A 231 -12.58 9.82 -5.06
C ASN A 231 -13.13 9.45 -3.68
N ALA A 232 -14.22 8.68 -3.61
CA ALA A 232 -14.84 8.30 -2.35
C ALA A 232 -13.92 7.44 -1.48
N SER A 233 -13.25 6.44 -2.07
CA SER A 233 -12.28 5.60 -1.36
C SER A 233 -11.05 6.36 -0.89
N TRP A 234 -10.58 7.34 -1.67
CA TRP A 234 -9.48 8.20 -1.25
C TRP A 234 -9.85 9.02 -0.02
N ASP A 235 -11.03 9.66 -0.03
CA ASP A 235 -11.48 10.51 1.08
C ASP A 235 -11.69 9.68 2.36
N ALA A 236 -12.28 8.49 2.23
CA ALA A 236 -12.40 7.53 3.32
C ALA A 236 -11.03 7.13 3.88
N MET A 237 -10.06 6.83 3.01
CA MET A 237 -8.69 6.47 3.41
C MET A 237 -7.97 7.61 4.13
N ILE A 238 -8.08 8.85 3.65
CA ILE A 238 -7.46 10.00 4.34
C ILE A 238 -8.07 10.20 5.72
N ALA A 239 -9.39 10.18 5.84
CA ALA A 239 -10.06 10.30 7.14
C ALA A 239 -9.64 9.16 8.09
N PHE A 240 -9.57 7.94 7.57
CA PHE A 240 -9.11 6.77 8.30
C PHE A 240 -7.67 6.92 8.81
N MET A 241 -6.74 7.36 7.96
CA MET A 241 -5.35 7.58 8.36
C MET A 241 -5.20 8.72 9.36
N GLN A 242 -5.90 9.84 9.16
CA GLN A 242 -5.87 10.96 10.09
C GLN A 242 -6.36 10.57 11.48
N ASN A 243 -7.45 9.79 11.56
CA ASN A 243 -8.01 9.35 12.84
C ASN A 243 -7.07 8.38 13.57
N ASN A 244 -6.45 7.44 12.85
CA ASN A 244 -5.64 6.40 13.46
C ASN A 244 -4.17 6.79 13.67
N LEU A 245 -3.67 7.84 12.99
CA LEU A 245 -2.30 8.37 13.15
C LEU A 245 -2.26 9.73 13.87
N ALA A 246 -3.35 10.14 14.52
CA ALA A 246 -3.43 11.42 15.24
C ALA A 246 -2.55 11.48 16.48
N ASN A 247 -2.42 10.37 17.22
CA ASN A 247 -1.72 10.32 18.50
C ASN A 247 -0.76 9.12 18.53
N ALA A 248 0.48 9.33 18.95
CA ALA A 248 1.36 8.20 19.29
C ALA A 248 0.80 7.56 20.57
N GLN A 249 0.41 6.29 20.51
CA GLN A 249 0.16 5.50 21.73
C GLN A 249 1.47 5.20 22.46
#